data_AF-A0A558GHH2-F1
#
_entry.id   AF-A0A558GHH2-F1
#
_cell.length_a   1.000
_cell.length_b   1.000
_cell.length_c   1.000
_cell.angle_alpha   90.00
_cell.angle_beta   90.00
_cell.angle_gamma   90.00
#
_symmetry.space_group_name_H-M   'P 1'
#
loop_
_entity.id
_entity.type
_entity.pdbx_description
1 polymer ?
#
loop_
_entity_poly.entity_id
_entity_poly.type
_entity_poly.pdbx_seq_one_letter_code
_entity_poly.pdbx_strand_id
1 'polypeptide(L)'
;MPHRLHPSLSRIFQQASPEDTIIFIDESYVAPGEEFSDSFYSLVATAIKFKHLADTRDYLKEVAQSSYWHTTESMQTSEGQERVEAMLNLCHGFGDSHSVACLRPLQQDHDVEHARQDCLEKLITTITEQDFSLNGIIFEERYSQSDNDKDRNTLKRLRRLNVLPQGIPAAWVSPADETCLWIPDLVAYMYRRTLTHGGQSTAWFNKYLAEHCQILTVLPKPKPAQAPREN
;
A
#
# COMPACT_ATOMS: atom_id res chain seq x y z
N MET A 1 2.31 27.96 8.43
CA MET A 1 0.88 27.59 8.54
C MET A 1 0.84 26.23 9.20
N PRO A 2 0.12 26.01 10.32
CA PRO A 2 -0.06 24.65 10.82
C PRO A 2 -0.72 23.84 9.71
N HIS A 3 -0.11 22.71 9.31
CA HIS A 3 -0.61 21.85 8.26
C HIS A 3 -2.05 21.48 8.62
N ARG A 4 -3.01 21.99 7.84
CA ARG A 4 -4.42 21.68 8.06
C ARG A 4 -4.60 20.24 7.63
N LEU A 5 -4.88 19.35 8.59
CA LEU A 5 -5.11 17.95 8.33
C LEU A 5 -6.13 17.79 7.19
N HIS A 6 -5.80 16.97 6.20
CA HIS A 6 -6.68 16.75 5.05
C HIS A 6 -8.09 16.34 5.54
N PRO A 7 -9.18 16.92 5.03
CA PRO A 7 -10.52 16.72 5.59
C PRO A 7 -10.95 15.25 5.69
N SER A 8 -10.53 14.41 4.74
CA SER A 8 -10.83 12.96 4.75
C SER A 8 -10.15 12.21 5.89
N LEU A 9 -8.98 12.66 6.35
CA LEU A 9 -8.23 12.07 7.47
C LEU A 9 -8.83 12.44 8.82
N SER A 10 -9.41 13.64 8.93
CA SER A 10 -10.01 14.14 10.17
C SER A 10 -11.04 13.15 10.73
N ARG A 11 -11.88 12.57 9.87
CA ARG A 11 -12.89 11.59 10.28
C ARG A 11 -12.26 10.33 10.86
N ILE A 12 -11.18 9.84 10.25
CA ILE A 12 -10.49 8.62 10.69
C ILE A 12 -9.87 8.85 12.07
N PHE A 13 -9.11 9.94 12.24
CA PHE A 13 -8.35 10.18 13.46
C PHE A 13 -9.22 10.64 14.64
N GLN A 14 -10.34 11.32 14.40
CA GLN A 14 -11.27 11.71 15.48
C GLN A 14 -11.99 10.52 16.12
N GLN A 15 -12.10 9.41 15.40
CA GLN A 15 -12.78 8.20 15.87
C GLN A 15 -11.82 7.17 16.48
N ALA A 16 -10.51 7.39 16.32
CA ALA A 16 -9.49 6.44 16.72
C ALA A 16 -9.16 6.52 18.22
N SER A 17 -9.00 5.34 18.82
CA SER A 17 -8.43 5.12 20.14
C SER A 17 -6.95 4.72 20.04
N PRO A 18 -6.13 4.89 21.10
CA PRO A 18 -4.70 4.58 21.06
C PRO A 18 -4.32 3.17 20.56
N GLU A 19 -5.15 2.17 20.86
CA GLU A 19 -4.93 0.77 20.46
C GLU A 19 -5.54 0.41 19.10
N ASP A 20 -6.24 1.35 18.45
CA ASP A 20 -6.76 1.12 17.11
C ASP A 20 -5.64 1.11 16.09
N THR A 21 -5.83 0.33 15.04
CA THR A 21 -4.92 0.20 13.90
C THR A 21 -5.46 0.97 12.72
N ILE A 22 -4.56 1.74 12.09
CA ILE A 22 -4.79 2.39 10.80
C ILE A 22 -3.96 1.67 9.75
N ILE A 23 -4.58 1.38 8.62
CA ILE A 23 -3.94 0.73 7.48
C ILE A 23 -3.55 1.80 6.46
N PHE A 24 -2.30 1.76 5.99
CA PHE A 24 -1.78 2.61 4.92
C PHE A 24 -1.49 1.76 3.69
N ILE A 25 -1.98 2.17 2.52
CA ILE A 25 -1.90 1.39 1.28
C ILE A 25 -1.24 2.18 0.16
N ASP A 26 -0.26 1.55 -0.49
CA ASP A 26 0.34 2.02 -1.72
C ASP A 26 0.54 0.86 -2.73
N GLU A 27 0.77 1.19 -4.00
CA GLU A 27 0.86 0.27 -5.13
C GLU A 27 2.25 0.22 -5.79
N SER A 28 2.58 -0.94 -6.36
CA SER A 28 3.68 -1.02 -7.33
C SER A 28 3.38 -2.06 -8.38
N TYR A 29 3.69 -1.76 -9.63
CA TYR A 29 3.47 -2.67 -10.75
C TYR A 29 4.49 -2.48 -11.86
N VAL A 30 4.59 -3.50 -12.71
CA VAL A 30 5.28 -3.49 -14.01
C VAL A 30 4.30 -4.01 -15.04
N ALA A 31 3.91 -3.15 -15.98
CA ALA A 31 2.92 -3.50 -16.99
C ALA A 31 3.46 -4.55 -17.99
N PRO A 32 2.57 -5.34 -18.62
CA PRO A 32 3.00 -6.29 -19.65
C PRO A 32 3.65 -5.58 -20.83
N GLY A 33 4.81 -6.05 -21.27
CA GLY A 33 5.53 -5.50 -22.42
C GLY A 33 6.60 -4.45 -22.09
N GLU A 34 6.80 -4.09 -20.81
CA GLU A 34 8.01 -3.39 -20.36
C GLU A 34 9.23 -4.33 -20.37
N GLU A 35 10.46 -3.78 -20.46
CA GLU A 35 11.73 -4.53 -20.66
C GLU A 35 12.09 -5.55 -19.55
N PHE A 36 11.27 -5.68 -18.49
CA PHE A 36 11.47 -6.65 -17.42
C PHE A 36 10.67 -7.92 -17.68
N SER A 37 11.34 -9.07 -17.55
CA SER A 37 10.87 -10.37 -18.02
C SER A 37 9.65 -10.97 -17.32
N ASP A 38 9.09 -10.32 -16.29
CA ASP A 38 7.86 -10.74 -15.63
C ASP A 38 7.05 -9.53 -15.14
N SER A 39 5.90 -9.30 -15.76
CA SER A 39 4.92 -8.31 -15.35
C SER A 39 4.23 -8.75 -14.05
N PHE A 40 3.88 -7.78 -13.20
CA PHE A 40 3.18 -8.04 -11.95
C PHE A 40 2.38 -6.82 -11.52
N TYR A 41 1.44 -7.05 -10.63
CA TYR A 41 0.73 -5.99 -9.91
C TYR A 41 0.77 -6.27 -8.42
N SER A 42 1.07 -5.27 -7.60
CA SER A 42 1.10 -5.41 -6.15
C SER A 42 0.48 -4.23 -5.40
N LEU A 43 -0.18 -4.54 -4.29
CA LEU A 43 -0.61 -3.59 -3.26
C LEU A 43 0.02 -3.97 -1.94
N VAL A 44 0.53 -2.97 -1.24
CA VAL A 44 1.09 -3.13 0.10
C VAL A 44 0.19 -2.45 1.10
N ALA A 45 -0.10 -3.13 2.20
CA ALA A 45 -0.69 -2.54 3.38
C ALA A 45 0.32 -2.56 4.53
N THR A 46 0.43 -1.43 5.24
CA THR A 46 1.16 -1.31 6.50
C THR A 46 0.17 -1.02 7.62
N ALA A 47 0.20 -1.81 8.69
CA ALA A 47 -0.67 -1.68 9.85
C ALA A 47 0.06 -0.98 11.00
N ILE A 48 -0.37 0.24 11.35
CA ILE A 48 0.25 1.05 12.41
C ILE A 48 -0.77 1.36 13.49
N LYS A 49 -0.40 1.20 14.76
CA LYS A 49 -1.24 1.61 15.88
C LYS A 49 -1.37 3.13 15.94
N PHE A 50 -2.56 3.61 16.23
CA PHE A 50 -2.90 5.03 16.25
C PHE A 50 -1.99 5.82 17.20
N LYS A 51 -1.67 5.25 18.37
CA LYS A 51 -0.76 5.87 19.35
C LYS A 51 0.66 6.11 18.84
N HIS A 52 1.12 5.38 17.82
CA HIS A 52 2.46 5.54 17.26
C HIS A 52 2.52 6.53 16.10
N LEU A 53 1.37 6.92 15.51
CA LEU A 53 1.37 7.71 14.27
C LEU A 53 2.11 9.04 14.37
N ALA A 54 2.02 9.74 15.51
CA ALA A 54 2.72 11.01 15.67
C ALA A 54 4.24 10.81 15.58
N ASP A 55 4.77 9.91 16.41
CA ASP A 55 6.20 9.60 16.48
C ASP A 55 6.71 9.03 15.14
N THR A 56 5.95 8.12 14.52
CA THR A 56 6.28 7.57 13.20
C THR A 56 6.45 8.67 12.16
N ARG A 57 5.51 9.64 12.08
CA ARG A 57 5.61 10.75 11.12
C ARG A 57 6.83 11.63 11.37
N ASP A 58 7.16 11.88 12.62
CA ASP A 58 8.30 12.72 12.99
C ASP A 58 9.62 12.03 12.65
N TYR A 59 9.79 10.76 13.01
CA TYR A 59 10.98 9.99 12.66
C TYR A 59 11.16 9.82 11.16
N LEU A 60 10.07 9.58 10.41
CA LEU A 60 10.13 9.49 8.95
C LEU A 60 10.64 10.80 8.31
N LYS A 61 10.13 11.96 8.76
CA LYS A 61 10.58 13.27 8.28
C LYS A 61 12.03 13.57 8.66
N GLU A 62 12.43 13.19 9.87
CA GLU A 62 13.81 13.33 10.35
C GLU A 62 14.76 12.52 9.48
N VAL A 63 14.46 11.26 9.17
CA VAL A 63 15.30 10.44 8.29
C VAL A 63 15.28 10.96 6.85
N ALA A 64 14.11 11.35 6.34
CA ALA A 64 13.98 11.88 4.99
C ALA A 64 14.72 13.21 4.79
N GLN A 65 14.85 14.02 5.85
CA GLN A 65 15.24 15.43 5.76
C GLN A 65 14.39 16.21 4.74
N SER A 66 13.12 15.82 4.62
CA SER A 66 12.18 16.30 3.61
C SER A 66 10.74 16.22 4.14
N SER A 67 9.84 17.01 3.54
CA SER A 67 8.40 16.91 3.77
C SER A 67 7.69 16.02 2.75
N TYR A 68 8.43 15.43 1.82
CA TYR A 68 7.94 14.54 0.77
C TYR A 68 8.94 13.41 0.54
N TRP A 69 8.43 12.21 0.27
CA TRP A 69 9.23 11.03 -0.01
C TRP A 69 8.60 10.23 -1.13
N HIS A 70 9.45 9.72 -2.01
CA HIS A 70 9.10 8.69 -2.98
C HIS A 70 10.33 7.83 -3.22
N THR A 71 10.27 6.54 -2.88
CA THR A 71 11.44 5.67 -2.79
C THR A 71 12.17 5.54 -4.13
N THR A 72 11.42 5.55 -5.23
CA THR A 72 12.00 5.51 -6.58
C THR A 72 12.90 6.72 -6.86
N GLU A 73 12.55 7.90 -6.37
CA GLU A 73 13.34 9.13 -6.56
C GLU A 73 14.58 9.09 -5.66
N SER A 74 14.42 8.73 -4.39
CA SER A 74 15.52 8.61 -3.43
C SER A 74 16.59 7.63 -3.90
N MET A 75 16.21 6.52 -4.53
CA MET A 75 17.15 5.50 -5.02
C MET A 75 18.05 5.98 -6.18
N GLN A 76 17.77 7.13 -6.79
CA GLN A 76 18.53 7.66 -7.94
C GLN A 76 19.89 8.28 -7.54
N THR A 77 20.12 8.54 -6.26
CA THR A 77 21.36 9.17 -5.77
C THR A 77 21.99 8.35 -4.64
N SER A 78 23.31 8.45 -4.44
CA SER A 78 23.99 7.76 -3.34
C SER A 78 23.47 8.22 -1.97
N GLU A 79 23.28 9.52 -1.79
CA GLU A 79 22.74 10.08 -0.54
C GLU A 79 21.30 9.62 -0.28
N GLY A 80 20.47 9.54 -1.32
CA GLY A 80 19.10 9.02 -1.18
C GLY A 80 19.07 7.51 -0.90
N GLN A 81 20.02 6.72 -1.41
CA GLN A 81 20.17 5.31 -1.07
C GLN A 81 20.54 5.11 0.42
N GLU A 82 21.42 5.95 0.97
CA GLU A 82 21.73 5.96 2.41
C GLU A 82 20.48 6.28 3.24
N ARG A 83 19.68 7.26 2.82
CA ARG A 83 18.39 7.57 3.47
C ARG A 83 17.40 6.42 3.38
N VAL A 84 17.33 5.73 2.24
CA VAL A 84 16.47 4.55 2.05
C VAL A 84 16.86 3.44 3.02
N GLU A 85 18.15 3.14 3.17
CA GLU A 85 18.61 2.15 4.15
C GLU A 85 18.30 2.57 5.59
N ALA A 86 18.45 3.86 5.92
CA ALA A 86 18.07 4.38 7.22
C ALA A 86 16.57 4.26 7.49
N MET A 87 15.71 4.53 6.50
CA MET A 87 14.26 4.32 6.61
C MET A 87 13.90 2.84 6.78
N LEU A 88 14.58 1.93 6.08
CA LEU A 88 14.38 0.50 6.25
C LEU A 88 14.75 0.04 7.66
N ASN A 89 15.87 0.53 8.19
CA ASN A 89 16.27 0.26 9.57
C ASN A 89 15.26 0.81 10.58
N LEU A 90 14.69 1.98 10.32
CA LEU A 90 13.64 2.57 11.15
C LEU A 90 12.36 1.71 11.12
N CYS A 91 11.90 1.30 9.93
CA CYS A 91 10.71 0.44 9.78
C CYS A 91 10.89 -0.91 10.49
N HIS A 92 12.08 -1.51 10.36
CA HIS A 92 12.43 -2.73 11.09
C HIS A 92 12.36 -2.53 12.62
N GLY A 93 12.81 -1.37 13.11
CA GLY A 93 12.72 -1.01 14.52
C GLY A 93 11.29 -0.76 15.02
N PHE A 94 10.38 -0.29 14.16
CA PHE A 94 8.96 -0.17 14.49
C PHE A 94 8.27 -1.52 14.65
N GLY A 95 8.64 -2.50 13.81
CA GLY A 95 8.03 -3.83 13.83
C GLY A 95 6.54 -3.83 13.43
N ASP A 96 6.12 -2.83 12.65
CA ASP A 96 4.77 -2.78 12.08
C ASP A 96 4.58 -3.93 11.08
N SER A 97 3.38 -4.50 11.05
CA SER A 97 3.08 -5.60 10.13
C SER A 97 2.77 -5.08 8.72
N HIS A 98 3.31 -5.77 7.71
CA HIS A 98 3.07 -5.48 6.30
C HIS A 98 2.40 -6.66 5.59
N SER A 99 1.45 -6.38 4.71
CA SER A 99 0.83 -7.38 3.83
C SER A 99 1.00 -6.97 2.38
N VAL A 100 1.55 -7.86 1.56
CA VAL A 100 1.83 -7.60 0.14
C VAL A 100 0.97 -8.50 -0.72
N ALA A 101 -0.12 -7.98 -1.26
CA ALA A 101 -0.94 -8.69 -2.24
C ALA A 101 -0.30 -8.57 -3.62
N CYS A 102 0.07 -9.71 -4.23
CA CYS A 102 0.82 -9.75 -5.48
C CYS A 102 0.18 -10.71 -6.49
N LEU A 103 -0.16 -10.17 -7.66
CA LEU A 103 -0.60 -10.93 -8.84
C LEU A 103 0.57 -10.99 -9.83
N ARG A 104 1.04 -12.21 -10.13
CA ARG A 104 2.12 -12.47 -11.09
C ARG A 104 1.93 -13.85 -11.76
N PRO A 105 2.18 -13.98 -13.08
CA PRO A 105 2.43 -12.89 -14.03
C PRO A 105 1.16 -12.09 -14.30
N LEU A 106 1.32 -10.80 -14.58
CA LEU A 106 0.22 -9.97 -15.07
C LEU A 106 0.05 -10.25 -16.57
N GLN A 107 -0.97 -11.02 -16.94
CA GLN A 107 -1.18 -11.43 -18.34
C GLN A 107 -1.47 -10.22 -19.24
N GLN A 108 -1.08 -10.31 -20.52
CA GLN A 108 -1.18 -9.20 -21.48
C GLN A 108 -2.65 -8.79 -21.77
N ASP A 109 -3.59 -9.70 -21.57
CA ASP A 109 -5.04 -9.50 -21.69
C ASP A 109 -5.71 -9.09 -20.36
N HIS A 110 -4.96 -9.09 -19.26
CA HIS A 110 -5.40 -8.54 -17.98
C HIS A 110 -5.14 -7.04 -17.91
N ASP A 111 -6.24 -6.32 -17.75
CA ASP A 111 -6.26 -4.90 -17.45
C ASP A 111 -5.69 -4.69 -16.03
N VAL A 112 -4.72 -3.76 -15.91
CA VAL A 112 -4.07 -3.35 -14.66
C VAL A 112 -5.12 -3.03 -13.58
N GLU A 113 -6.27 -2.46 -13.98
CA GLU A 113 -7.34 -2.15 -13.04
C GLU A 113 -8.00 -3.40 -12.45
N HIS A 114 -8.15 -4.47 -13.22
CA HIS A 114 -8.69 -5.74 -12.71
C HIS A 114 -7.70 -6.39 -11.73
N ALA A 115 -6.40 -6.33 -12.04
CA ALA A 115 -5.37 -6.79 -11.13
C ALA A 115 -5.36 -5.98 -9.82
N ARG A 116 -5.57 -4.66 -9.89
CA ARG A 116 -5.77 -3.81 -8.71
C ARG A 116 -6.95 -4.27 -7.87
N GLN A 117 -8.09 -4.55 -8.48
CA GLN A 117 -9.29 -5.01 -7.77
C GLN A 117 -9.08 -6.38 -7.10
N ASP A 118 -8.43 -7.32 -7.79
CA ASP A 118 -8.13 -8.65 -7.24
C ASP A 118 -7.15 -8.56 -6.07
N CYS A 119 -6.09 -7.77 -6.20
CA CYS A 119 -5.15 -7.50 -5.11
C CYS A 119 -5.82 -6.78 -3.95
N LEU A 120 -6.65 -5.78 -4.21
CA LEU A 120 -7.33 -5.00 -3.18
C LEU A 120 -8.31 -5.89 -2.40
N GLU A 121 -9.09 -6.72 -3.09
CA GLU A 121 -9.99 -7.67 -2.43
C GLU A 121 -9.23 -8.66 -1.55
N LYS A 122 -8.14 -9.24 -2.06
CA LYS A 122 -7.31 -10.17 -1.28
C LYS A 122 -6.73 -9.49 -0.05
N LEU A 123 -6.18 -8.29 -0.23
CA LEU A 123 -5.54 -7.51 0.82
C LEU A 123 -6.54 -7.13 1.92
N ILE A 124 -7.69 -6.57 1.55
CA ILE A 124 -8.73 -6.18 2.51
C ILE A 124 -9.27 -7.40 3.25
N THR A 125 -9.52 -8.51 2.56
CA THR A 125 -9.99 -9.76 3.21
C THR A 125 -9.02 -10.21 4.28
N THR A 126 -7.73 -10.29 3.95
CA THR A 126 -6.70 -10.71 4.92
C THR A 126 -6.58 -9.74 6.09
N ILE A 127 -6.60 -8.43 5.85
CA ILE A 127 -6.56 -7.40 6.89
C ILE A 127 -7.75 -7.53 7.85
N THR A 128 -8.95 -7.76 7.33
CA THR A 128 -10.15 -7.88 8.18
C THR A 128 -10.23 -9.18 8.98
N GLU A 129 -9.44 -10.19 8.60
CA GLU A 129 -9.30 -11.45 9.33
C GLU A 129 -8.24 -11.39 10.43
N GLN A 130 -7.40 -10.33 10.46
CA GLN A 130 -6.40 -10.14 11.50
C GLN A 130 -7.02 -9.63 12.80
N ASP A 131 -6.41 -10.02 13.93
CA ASP A 131 -6.86 -9.66 15.28
C ASP A 131 -6.33 -8.27 15.69
N PHE A 132 -6.75 -7.22 14.97
CA PHE A 132 -6.55 -5.83 15.39
C PHE A 132 -7.86 -5.04 15.39
N SER A 133 -7.90 -3.98 16.20
CA SER A 133 -9.00 -3.03 16.22
C SER A 133 -8.89 -2.07 15.03
N LEU A 134 -9.41 -2.48 13.87
CA LEU A 134 -9.34 -1.67 12.65
C LEU A 134 -10.20 -0.40 12.80
N ASN A 135 -9.61 0.77 12.60
CA ASN A 135 -10.34 2.04 12.62
C ASN A 135 -10.40 2.76 11.28
N GLY A 136 -9.46 2.53 10.36
CA GLY A 136 -9.50 3.19 9.06
C GLY A 136 -8.44 2.71 8.08
N ILE A 137 -8.67 3.04 6.81
CA ILE A 137 -7.79 2.68 5.70
C ILE A 137 -7.46 3.94 4.91
N ILE A 138 -6.18 4.22 4.72
CA ILE A 138 -5.67 5.39 4.00
C ILE A 138 -4.90 4.89 2.79
N PHE A 139 -5.32 5.31 1.62
CA PHE A 139 -4.69 5.02 0.35
C PHE A 139 -3.89 6.23 -0.10
N GLU A 140 -2.81 5.98 -0.83
CA GLU A 140 -2.28 7.00 -1.74
C GLU A 140 -3.33 7.38 -2.79
N GLU A 141 -3.47 8.68 -3.04
CA GLU A 141 -4.36 9.21 -4.07
C GLU A 141 -3.90 8.79 -5.46
N ARG A 142 -4.83 8.25 -6.26
CA ARG A 142 -4.56 7.87 -7.64
C ARG A 142 -4.60 9.09 -8.55
N TYR A 143 -4.06 8.94 -9.77
CA TYR A 143 -3.96 10.01 -10.76
C TYR A 143 -5.28 10.79 -11.03
N SER A 144 -6.42 10.11 -10.97
CA SER A 144 -7.73 10.73 -11.21
C SER A 144 -8.78 10.36 -10.16
N GLN A 145 -9.78 11.23 -9.98
CA GLN A 145 -10.92 10.91 -9.12
C GLN A 145 -11.71 9.69 -9.63
N SER A 146 -11.76 9.48 -10.95
CA SER A 146 -12.38 8.28 -11.52
C SER A 146 -11.68 7.00 -11.08
N ASP A 147 -10.36 7.04 -10.87
CA ASP A 147 -9.59 5.91 -10.40
C ASP A 147 -9.80 5.67 -8.91
N ASN A 148 -9.86 6.74 -8.10
CA ASN A 148 -10.26 6.65 -6.70
C ASN A 148 -11.68 6.04 -6.56
N ASP A 149 -12.61 6.39 -7.46
CA ASP A 149 -13.98 5.87 -7.45
C ASP A 149 -14.05 4.35 -7.71
N LYS A 150 -13.11 3.79 -8.48
CA LYS A 150 -13.03 2.34 -8.69
C LYS A 150 -12.63 1.60 -7.41
N ASP A 151 -11.70 2.15 -6.64
CA ASP A 151 -11.36 1.60 -5.32
C ASP A 151 -12.56 1.71 -4.37
N ARG A 152 -13.24 2.88 -4.35
CA ARG A 152 -14.46 3.09 -3.53
C ARG A 152 -15.54 2.07 -3.88
N ASN A 153 -15.73 1.77 -5.16
CA ASN A 153 -16.69 0.76 -5.62
C ASN A 153 -16.31 -0.65 -5.16
N THR A 154 -15.02 -0.98 -5.18
CA THR A 154 -14.50 -2.24 -4.63
C THR A 154 -14.77 -2.34 -3.13
N LEU A 155 -14.40 -1.33 -2.34
CA LEU A 155 -14.67 -1.32 -0.90
C LEU A 155 -16.17 -1.37 -0.59
N LYS A 156 -17.02 -0.68 -1.38
CA LYS A 156 -18.48 -0.74 -1.25
C LYS A 156 -19.02 -2.14 -1.50
N ARG A 157 -18.47 -2.86 -2.48
CA ARG A 157 -18.80 -4.27 -2.74
C ARG A 157 -18.39 -5.15 -1.55
N LEU A 158 -17.17 -5.00 -1.05
CA LEU A 158 -16.68 -5.77 0.11
C LEU A 158 -17.50 -5.52 1.38
N ARG A 159 -17.95 -4.28 1.60
CA ARG A 159 -18.90 -3.94 2.66
C ARG A 159 -20.22 -4.70 2.50
N ARG A 160 -20.79 -4.72 1.30
CA ARG A 160 -22.04 -5.47 1.03
C ARG A 160 -21.91 -6.98 1.24
N LEU A 161 -20.72 -7.52 1.01
CA LEU A 161 -20.38 -8.92 1.25
C LEU A 161 -20.01 -9.22 2.71
N ASN A 162 -20.07 -8.21 3.60
CA ASN A 162 -19.66 -8.29 5.01
C ASN A 162 -18.19 -8.69 5.22
N VAL A 163 -17.33 -8.49 4.21
CA VAL A 163 -15.87 -8.66 4.35
C VAL A 163 -15.29 -7.45 5.08
N LEU A 164 -15.59 -6.23 4.60
CA LEU A 164 -15.18 -4.99 5.27
C LEU A 164 -16.32 -4.48 6.17
N PRO A 165 -16.11 -4.23 7.47
CA PRO A 165 -17.18 -3.69 8.32
C PRO A 165 -17.68 -2.32 7.83
N GLN A 166 -18.99 -2.08 7.93
CA GLN A 166 -19.64 -0.87 7.40
C GLN A 166 -19.11 0.43 8.01
N GLY A 167 -18.67 0.36 9.27
CA GLY A 167 -18.18 1.51 10.04
C GLY A 167 -16.77 1.97 9.66
N ILE A 168 -16.00 1.18 8.90
CA ILE A 168 -14.58 1.50 8.63
C ILE A 168 -14.48 2.56 7.52
N PRO A 169 -14.08 3.80 7.83
CA PRO A 169 -13.82 4.84 6.84
C PRO A 169 -12.59 4.51 5.97
N ALA A 170 -12.58 5.09 4.77
CA ALA A 170 -11.41 5.08 3.89
C ALA A 170 -11.14 6.49 3.33
N ALA A 171 -9.87 6.83 3.16
CA ALA A 171 -9.38 8.09 2.59
C ALA A 171 -8.35 7.84 1.49
N TRP A 172 -8.28 8.77 0.53
CA TRP A 172 -7.27 8.82 -0.53
C TRP A 172 -6.62 10.19 -0.39
N VAL A 173 -5.30 10.24 -0.20
CA VAL A 173 -4.55 11.48 0.06
C VAL A 173 -3.14 11.39 -0.53
N SER A 174 -2.48 12.52 -0.70
CA SER A 174 -1.08 12.57 -1.13
C SER A 174 -0.14 12.12 0.01
N PRO A 175 1.04 11.53 -0.31
CA PRO A 175 2.12 11.33 0.65
C PRO A 175 2.58 12.61 1.37
N ALA A 176 2.30 13.79 0.81
CA ALA A 176 2.54 15.07 1.47
C ALA A 176 1.54 15.38 2.61
N ASP A 177 0.30 14.89 2.48
CA ASP A 177 -0.75 15.08 3.48
C ASP A 177 -0.68 14.04 4.61
N GLU A 178 -0.18 12.84 4.31
CA GLU A 178 -0.01 11.75 5.27
C GLU A 178 1.31 11.02 5.09
N THR A 179 2.29 11.36 5.93
CA THR A 179 3.67 10.85 5.91
C THR A 179 3.75 9.33 6.12
N CYS A 180 2.80 8.71 6.83
CA CYS A 180 2.82 7.25 7.01
C CYS A 180 2.63 6.47 5.70
N LEU A 181 2.20 7.10 4.60
CA LEU A 181 2.19 6.49 3.26
C LEU A 181 3.60 6.21 2.71
N TRP A 182 4.65 6.80 3.27
CA TRP A 182 6.03 6.55 2.82
C TRP A 182 6.49 5.12 3.13
N ILE A 183 5.90 4.49 4.15
CA ILE A 183 6.23 3.11 4.54
C ILE A 183 5.73 2.09 3.50
N PRO A 184 4.44 2.04 3.13
CA PRO A 184 4.00 1.14 2.08
C PRO A 184 4.68 1.41 0.72
N ASP A 185 5.01 2.67 0.35
CA ASP A 185 5.83 2.98 -0.84
C ASP A 185 7.21 2.29 -0.77
N LEU A 186 7.90 2.45 0.37
CA LEU A 186 9.20 1.82 0.60
C LEU A 186 9.14 0.29 0.50
N VAL A 187 8.14 -0.32 1.13
CA VAL A 187 7.93 -1.77 1.10
C VAL A 187 7.57 -2.24 -0.31
N ALA A 188 6.70 -1.53 -1.02
CA ALA A 188 6.29 -1.85 -2.38
C ALA A 188 7.49 -1.77 -3.34
N TYR A 189 8.32 -0.74 -3.22
CA TYR A 189 9.54 -0.61 -4.00
C TYR A 189 10.53 -1.74 -3.70
N MET A 190 10.82 -2.03 -2.42
CA MET A 190 11.76 -3.10 -2.07
C MET A 190 11.28 -4.45 -2.58
N TYR A 191 9.99 -4.76 -2.39
CA TYR A 191 9.41 -5.99 -2.90
C TYR A 191 9.51 -6.06 -4.43
N ARG A 192 9.16 -4.99 -5.17
CA ARG A 192 9.35 -4.90 -6.63
C ARG A 192 10.79 -5.23 -7.04
N ARG A 193 11.80 -4.75 -6.32
CA ARG A 193 13.21 -4.99 -6.65
C ARG A 193 13.61 -6.45 -6.46
N THR A 194 12.98 -7.17 -5.52
CA THR A 194 13.17 -8.63 -5.38
C THR A 194 12.71 -9.39 -6.62
N LEU A 195 11.69 -8.88 -7.32
CA LEU A 195 11.14 -9.52 -8.51
C LEU A 195 11.90 -9.17 -9.78
N THR A 196 12.49 -7.97 -9.86
CA THR A 196 12.97 -7.38 -11.12
C THR A 196 14.48 -7.29 -11.28
N HIS A 197 15.24 -7.10 -10.19
CA HIS A 197 16.69 -6.79 -10.29
C HIS A 197 17.58 -7.63 -9.37
N GLY A 198 17.05 -8.13 -8.25
CA GLY A 198 17.87 -8.84 -7.27
C GLY A 198 18.83 -7.91 -6.50
N GLY A 199 19.97 -8.46 -6.07
CA GLY A 199 21.10 -7.69 -5.52
C GLY A 199 20.85 -7.02 -4.17
N GLN A 200 21.40 -5.82 -3.98
CA GLN A 200 21.37 -5.08 -2.71
C GLN A 200 19.95 -4.84 -2.19
N SER A 201 19.01 -4.43 -3.06
CA SER A 201 17.63 -4.21 -2.65
C SER A 201 16.96 -5.48 -2.13
N THR A 202 17.32 -6.65 -2.68
CA THR A 202 16.82 -7.94 -2.16
C THR A 202 17.47 -8.30 -0.83
N ALA A 203 18.76 -8.03 -0.67
CA ALA A 203 19.43 -8.19 0.63
C ALA A 203 18.81 -7.29 1.70
N TRP A 204 18.49 -6.04 1.36
CA TRP A 204 17.79 -5.10 2.24
C TRP A 204 16.37 -5.54 2.59
N PHE A 205 15.58 -5.99 1.60
CA PHE A 205 14.25 -6.55 1.88
C PHE A 205 14.34 -7.71 2.88
N ASN A 206 15.24 -8.67 2.63
CA ASN A 206 15.42 -9.84 3.50
C ASN A 206 15.90 -9.46 4.91
N LYS A 207 16.76 -8.44 5.01
CA LYS A 207 17.32 -7.99 6.28
C LYS A 207 16.31 -7.23 7.14
N TYR A 208 15.52 -6.35 6.54
CA TYR A 208 14.73 -5.36 7.29
C TYR A 208 13.23 -5.65 7.29
N LEU A 209 12.69 -6.21 6.21
CA LEU A 209 11.24 -6.27 5.99
C LEU A 209 10.68 -7.70 6.00
N ALA A 210 11.46 -8.71 5.61
CA ALA A 210 10.93 -10.06 5.37
C ALA A 210 10.27 -10.69 6.59
N GLU A 211 10.77 -10.45 7.81
CA GLU A 211 10.16 -10.99 9.03
C GLU A 211 8.82 -10.33 9.39
N HIS A 212 8.58 -9.10 8.91
CA HIS A 212 7.37 -8.31 9.15
C HIS A 212 6.40 -8.35 7.97
N CYS A 213 6.79 -8.97 6.85
CA CYS A 213 6.02 -9.00 5.61
C CYS A 213 5.32 -10.35 5.38
N GLN A 214 4.00 -10.31 5.27
CA GLN A 214 3.21 -11.41 4.74
C GLN A 214 2.99 -11.23 3.24
N ILE A 215 3.47 -12.17 2.42
CA ILE A 215 3.23 -12.17 0.97
C ILE A 215 1.95 -12.95 0.66
N LEU A 216 0.99 -12.29 0.01
CA LEU A 216 -0.30 -12.85 -0.38
C LEU A 216 -0.32 -13.06 -1.89
N THR A 217 -0.22 -14.32 -2.33
CA THR A 217 -0.36 -14.65 -3.75
C THR A 217 -1.81 -14.45 -4.19
N VAL A 218 -1.98 -13.65 -5.25
CA VAL A 218 -3.27 -13.36 -5.88
C VAL A 218 -3.33 -14.13 -7.20
N LEU A 219 -4.38 -14.92 -7.35
CA LEU A 219 -4.67 -15.62 -8.60
C LEU A 219 -5.69 -14.79 -9.39
N PRO A 220 -5.50 -14.64 -10.71
CA PRO A 220 -6.44 -13.89 -11.54
C PRO A 220 -7.81 -14.54 -11.51
N LYS A 221 -8.86 -13.74 -11.29
CA LYS A 221 -10.23 -14.23 -11.43
C LYS A 221 -10.62 -14.29 -12.91
N PRO A 222 -11.30 -15.36 -13.36
CA PRO A 222 -11.80 -15.41 -14.73
C PRO A 222 -12.76 -14.25 -14.97
N LYS A 223 -12.58 -13.56 -16.10
CA LYS A 223 -13.45 -12.48 -16.55
C LYS A 223 -14.90 -12.99 -16.56
N PRO A 224 -15.88 -12.28 -15.95
CA PRO A 224 -17.27 -12.71 -16.06
C PRO A 224 -17.62 -12.81 -17.55
N ALA A 225 -18.17 -13.95 -17.95
CA ALA A 225 -18.57 -14.19 -19.33
C ALA A 225 -19.45 -13.01 -19.78
N GLN A 226 -19.06 -12.33 -20.86
CA GLN A 226 -19.92 -11.33 -21.47
C GLN A 226 -21.21 -12.06 -21.85
N ALA A 227 -22.33 -11.63 -21.28
CA ALA A 227 -23.64 -12.13 -21.69
C ALA A 227 -23.72 -11.97 -23.21
N PRO A 228 -24.16 -13.02 -23.95
CA PRO A 228 -24.28 -12.93 -25.39
C PRO A 228 -25.16 -11.72 -25.70
N ARG A 229 -24.66 -10.83 -26.57
CA ARG A 229 -25.49 -9.77 -27.14
C ARG A 229 -26.58 -10.48 -27.94
N GLU A 230 -27.80 -10.46 -27.43
CA GLU A 230 -28.97 -10.85 -28.20
C GLU A 230 -29.03 -9.90 -29.41
N ASN A 231 -28.86 -10.49 -30.61
CA ASN A 231 -29.15 -9.84 -31.89
C ASN A 231 -30.64 -9.95 -32.19
#